data_AF-A0A4S1FLU1-F1
#
_entry.id   AF-A0A4S1FLU1-F1
#
_cell.length_a   1.000
_cell.length_b   1.000
_cell.length_c   1.000
_cell.angle_alpha   90.00
_cell.angle_beta   90.00
_cell.angle_gamma   90.00
#
_symmetry.space_group_name_H-M   'P 1'
#
loop_
_entity.id
_entity.type
_entity.pdbx_description
1 polymer ?
#
loop_
_entity_poly.entity_id
_entity_poly.type
_entity_poly.pdbx_seq_one_letter_code
_entity_poly.pdbx_strand_id
1 'polypeptide(L)'
;PLKAFGAGLMSSFTELQFAVESKDAHHVPFDLETVMRTGYEIDKFQRAYFVLPSFDALRDAFAGGDLAGIVKRFKGQPALDPATV
;
A
#
# COMPACT_ATOMS: atom_id res chain seq x y z
N PRO A 1 4.68 -18.14 2.10
CA PRO A 1 3.70 -17.57 3.06
C PRO A 1 3.75 -16.05 2.98
N LEU A 2 2.61 -15.37 3.12
CA LEU A 2 2.57 -13.92 3.22
C LEU A 2 3.25 -13.47 4.53
N LYS A 3 3.97 -12.35 4.48
CA LYS A 3 4.64 -11.75 5.64
C LYS A 3 4.27 -10.27 5.69
N ALA A 4 4.16 -9.73 6.90
CA ALA A 4 3.92 -8.31 7.09
C ALA A 4 5.24 -7.55 7.28
N PHE A 5 5.29 -6.35 6.71
CA PHE A 5 6.34 -5.37 6.95
C PHE A 5 5.71 -3.98 6.96
N GLY A 6 5.99 -3.20 8.00
CA GLY A 6 5.42 -1.87 8.20
C GLY A 6 5.23 -1.62 9.69
N ALA A 7 5.83 -0.55 10.22
CA ALA A 7 5.88 -0.32 11.66
C ALA A 7 4.48 -0.21 12.30
N GLY A 8 3.54 0.49 11.64
CA GLY A 8 2.16 0.60 12.11
C GLY A 8 1.47 -0.76 12.19
N LEU A 9 1.49 -1.52 11.09
CA LEU A 9 0.90 -2.86 11.02
C LEU A 9 1.51 -3.81 12.05
N MET A 10 2.83 -3.83 12.19
CA MET A 10 3.54 -4.71 13.13
C MET A 10 3.31 -4.34 14.60
N SER A 11 2.92 -3.09 14.88
CA SER A 11 2.62 -2.64 16.25
C SER A 11 1.19 -2.96 16.69
N SER A 12 0.31 -3.38 15.77
CA SER A 12 -1.10 -3.69 16.03
C SER A 12 -1.34 -5.19 15.84
N PHE A 13 -1.49 -5.93 16.94
CA PHE A 13 -1.69 -7.39 16.89
C PHE A 13 -2.92 -7.80 16.07
N THR A 14 -4.05 -7.14 16.30
CA THR A 14 -5.32 -7.48 15.65
C THR A 14 -5.32 -7.12 14.17
N GLU A 15 -4.73 -5.98 13.80
CA GLU A 15 -4.60 -5.60 12.39
C GLU A 15 -3.61 -6.49 11.65
N LEU A 16 -2.48 -6.84 12.27
CA LEU A 16 -1.51 -7.76 11.71
C LEU A 16 -2.13 -9.12 11.40
N GLN A 17 -2.91 -9.67 12.34
CA GLN A 17 -3.60 -10.93 12.14
C GLN A 17 -4.61 -10.84 10.99
N PHE A 18 -5.44 -9.79 10.98
CA PHE A 18 -6.40 -9.55 9.91
C PHE A 18 -5.70 -9.48 8.54
N ALA A 19 -4.66 -8.67 8.42
CA ALA A 19 -3.95 -8.43 7.16
C ALA A 19 -3.27 -9.68 6.58
N VAL A 20 -2.86 -10.65 7.42
CA VAL A 20 -2.11 -11.83 6.96
C VAL A 20 -2.99 -13.08 6.82
N GLU A 21 -4.01 -13.23 7.67
CA GLU A 21 -4.78 -14.48 7.78
C GLU A 21 -6.22 -14.35 7.24
N SER A 22 -6.80 -13.15 7.21
CA SER A 22 -8.19 -12.97 6.78
C SER A 22 -8.34 -13.10 5.27
N LYS A 23 -9.41 -13.78 4.84
CA LYS A 23 -9.83 -13.82 3.42
C LYS A 23 -10.48 -12.53 2.96
N ASP A 24 -10.94 -11.72 3.92
CA ASP A 24 -11.59 -10.44 3.66
C ASP A 24 -10.57 -9.29 3.56
N ALA A 25 -9.29 -9.56 3.84
CA ALA A 25 -8.22 -8.59 3.65
C ALA A 25 -8.01 -8.33 2.15
N HIS A 26 -8.10 -7.06 1.75
CA HIS A 26 -7.89 -6.66 0.37
C HIS A 26 -6.40 -6.53 0.06
N HIS A 27 -5.82 -7.57 -0.53
CA HIS A 27 -4.43 -7.58 -0.98
C HIS A 27 -4.33 -7.03 -2.40
N VAL A 28 -3.58 -5.95 -2.55
CA VAL A 28 -3.38 -5.26 -3.83
C VAL A 28 -1.93 -5.45 -4.27
N PRO A 29 -1.63 -5.85 -5.50
CA PRO A 29 -0.25 -5.92 -5.99
C PRO A 29 0.45 -4.55 -5.86
N PHE A 30 1.71 -4.54 -5.44
CA PHE A 30 2.46 -3.30 -5.37
C PHE A 30 2.66 -2.68 -6.76
N ASP A 31 2.18 -1.44 -6.91
CA ASP A 31 2.48 -0.54 -8.02
C ASP A 31 2.73 0.86 -7.45
N LEU A 32 3.87 1.47 -7.79
CA LEU A 32 4.31 2.73 -7.17
C LEU A 32 3.31 3.87 -7.42
N GLU A 33 2.78 3.97 -8.64
CA GLU A 33 1.83 5.03 -8.99
C GLU A 33 0.49 4.84 -8.27
N THR A 34 -0.02 3.61 -8.23
CA THR A 34 -1.25 3.27 -7.51
C THR A 34 -1.10 3.56 -6.01
N VAL A 35 -0.01 3.13 -5.38
CA VAL A 35 0.29 3.42 -3.97
C VAL A 35 0.30 4.93 -3.71
N MET A 36 1.01 5.71 -4.53
CA MET A 36 1.11 7.17 -4.36
C MET A 36 -0.22 7.91 -4.54
N ARG A 37 -1.21 7.29 -5.19
CA ARG A 37 -2.53 7.87 -5.43
C ARG A 37 -3.61 7.38 -4.48
N THR A 38 -3.35 6.33 -3.70
CA THR A 38 -4.35 5.68 -2.85
C THR A 38 -4.49 6.44 -1.54
N GLY A 39 -5.74 6.71 -1.12
CA GLY A 39 -6.00 7.29 0.20
C GLY A 39 -5.60 6.35 1.34
N TYR A 40 -5.60 6.83 2.59
CA TYR A 40 -5.37 5.98 3.75
C TYR A 40 -6.17 6.46 4.95
N GLU A 41 -6.48 5.54 5.86
CA GLU A 41 -7.14 5.83 7.13
C GLU A 41 -6.12 5.79 8.28
N ILE A 42 -6.22 6.74 9.21
CA ILE A 42 -5.32 6.83 10.38
C ILE A 42 -5.91 6.20 11.65
N ASP A 43 -7.23 6.01 11.69
CA ASP A 43 -7.99 5.64 12.88
C ASP A 43 -8.70 4.28 12.76
N LYS A 44 -8.48 3.56 11.65
CA LYS A 44 -9.11 2.27 11.33
C LYS A 44 -8.12 1.33 10.67
N PHE A 45 -8.49 0.05 10.58
CA PHE A 45 -7.73 -0.92 9.78
C PHE A 45 -7.69 -0.49 8.33
N GLN A 46 -6.55 -0.71 7.68
CA GLN A 46 -6.41 -0.37 6.27
C GLN A 46 -7.39 -1.19 5.41
N ARG A 47 -8.05 -0.51 4.47
CA ARG A 47 -8.93 -1.15 3.47
C ARG A 47 -8.18 -1.73 2.27
N ALA A 48 -6.87 -1.49 2.16
CA ALA A 48 -5.98 -2.12 1.18
C ALA A 48 -4.60 -2.38 1.80
N TYR A 49 -4.03 -3.54 1.48
CA TYR A 49 -2.68 -3.93 1.87
C TYR A 49 -1.86 -4.20 0.61
N PHE A 50 -0.88 -3.34 0.32
CA PHE A 50 -0.02 -3.50 -0.85
C PHE A 50 1.03 -4.60 -0.65
N VAL A 51 0.99 -5.61 -1.52
CA VAL A 51 1.85 -6.79 -1.44
C VAL A 51 3.09 -6.58 -2.31
N LEU A 52 4.23 -6.44 -1.63
CA LEU A 52 5.54 -6.40 -2.27
C LEU A 52 6.02 -7.81 -2.62
N PRO A 53 6.52 -8.05 -3.85
CA PRO A 53 7.15 -9.32 -4.20
C PRO A 53 8.55 -9.47 -3.55
N SER A 54 9.26 -8.36 -3.34
CA SER A 54 10.56 -8.31 -2.66
C SER A 54 10.92 -6.87 -2.23
N PHE A 55 11.92 -6.73 -1.34
CA PHE A 55 12.49 -5.41 -1.01
C PHE A 55 13.28 -4.81 -2.18
N ASP A 56 13.86 -5.63 -3.05
CA ASP A 56 14.51 -5.16 -4.27
C ASP A 56 13.50 -4.49 -5.21
N ALA A 57 12.29 -5.06 -5.35
CA ALA A 57 11.24 -4.44 -6.15
C ALA A 57 10.83 -3.05 -5.61
N LEU A 58 10.79 -2.88 -4.28
CA LEU A 58 10.57 -1.57 -3.67
C LEU A 58 11.71 -0.61 -4.03
N ARG A 59 12.97 -1.02 -3.81
CA ARG A 59 14.14 -0.21 -4.13
C ARG A 59 14.15 0.21 -5.59
N ASP A 60 13.95 -0.74 -6.50
CA ASP A 60 14.06 -0.52 -7.94
C ASP A 60 12.93 0.38 -8.45
N ALA A 61 11.72 0.25 -7.89
CA ALA A 61 10.61 1.16 -8.18
C ALA A 61 10.93 2.61 -7.77
N PHE A 62 11.54 2.83 -6.60
CA PHE A 62 11.95 4.16 -6.17
C PHE A 62 13.15 4.71 -6.97
N ALA A 63 14.10 3.86 -7.34
CA ALA A 63 15.29 4.27 -8.08
C ALA A 63 15.00 4.61 -9.55
N GLY A 64 14.10 3.84 -10.19
CA GLY A 64 13.72 4.02 -11.59
C GLY A 64 12.44 4.83 -11.81
N GLY A 65 11.65 5.07 -10.76
CA GLY A 65 10.37 5.76 -10.85
C GLY A 65 10.50 7.27 -11.02
N ASP A 66 9.63 7.87 -11.83
CA ASP A 66 9.49 9.32 -11.95
C ASP A 66 8.49 9.86 -10.92
N LEU A 67 8.90 9.91 -9.64
CA LEU A 67 8.05 10.40 -8.55
C LEU A 67 7.55 11.83 -8.82
N ALA A 68 8.42 12.69 -9.36
CA ALA A 68 8.07 14.07 -9.68
C ALA A 68 7.01 14.15 -10.78
N GLY A 69 7.13 13.32 -11.82
CA GLY A 69 6.14 13.20 -12.89
C GLY A 69 4.82 12.61 -12.41
N ILE A 70 4.85 11.61 -11.53
CA ILE A 70 3.63 11.08 -10.88
C ILE A 70 2.93 12.20 -10.11
N VAL A 71 3.64 12.90 -9.23
CA VAL A 71 3.08 14.03 -8.47
C VAL A 71 2.52 15.09 -9.41
N LYS A 72 3.27 15.48 -10.44
CA LYS A 72 2.82 16.50 -11.42
C LYS A 72 1.54 16.09 -12.14
N ARG A 73 1.40 14.81 -12.53
CA ARG A 73 0.22 14.29 -13.23
C ARG A 73 -1.02 14.30 -12.36
N PHE A 74 -0.89 13.93 -11.09
CA PHE A 74 -2.04 13.71 -10.20
C PHE A 74 -2.28 14.80 -9.16
N LYS A 75 -1.45 15.85 -9.12
CA LYS A 75 -1.65 17.00 -8.24
C LYS A 75 -3.04 17.60 -8.46
N GLY A 76 -3.83 17.67 -7.40
CA GLY A 76 -5.19 18.23 -7.41
C GLY A 76 -6.27 17.27 -7.91
N GLN A 77 -5.92 16.04 -8.29
CA GLN A 77 -6.90 14.98 -8.54
C GLN A 77 -7.30 14.32 -7.22
N PRO A 78 -8.52 13.77 -7.11
CA PRO A 78 -8.91 13.00 -5.94
C PRO A 78 -8.03 11.74 -5.81
N ALA A 79 -7.76 11.38 -4.57
CA ALA A 79 -7.13 10.09 -4.26
C ALA A 79 -8.05 8.93 -4.68
N LEU A 80 -7.44 7.79 -5.00
CA LEU A 80 -8.16 6.55 -5.24
C LEU A 80 -8.74 6.03 -3.91
N ASP A 81 -9.94 5.46 -3.96
CA ASP A 81 -10.55 4.82 -2.79
C ASP A 81 -9.89 3.46 -2.53
N PRO A 82 -9.26 3.25 -1.37
CA PRO A 82 -8.58 2.00 -1.03
C PRO A 82 -9.43 0.73 -1.16
N ALA A 83 -10.76 0.79 -1.05
CA ALA A 83 -11.57 -0.41 -1.26
C ALA A 83 -11.76 -0.81 -2.73
N THR A 84 -11.29 0.01 -3.67
CA THR A 84 -11.56 -0.17 -5.10
C THR A 84 -10.31 -0.14 -5.98
N VAL A 85 -9.13 0.05 -5.37
CA VAL A 85 -7.84 -0.01 -6.08
C VAL A 85 -7.45 -1.42 -6.47
#